data_AF-A0A7C5G5T5-F1
#
_entry.id   AF-A0A7C5G5T5-F1
#
_cell.length_a   1.000
_cell.length_b   1.000
_cell.length_c   1.000
_cell.angle_alpha   90.00
_cell.angle_beta   90.00
_cell.angle_gamma   90.00
#
_symmetry.space_group_name_H-M   'P 1'
#
loop_
_entity.id
_entity.type
_entity.pdbx_description
1 polymer ?
#
loop_
_entity_poly.entity_id
_entity_poly.type
_entity_poly.pdbx_seq_one_letter_code
_entity_poly.pdbx_strand_id
1 'polypeptide(L)'
;NSHEIIANFYSDPTHFIFEIIQNAEDAKAEFINFEISNNELIINHNGKIFDYDDIDSITTIGNSTKKDDINKIGKFGAGFKSVFAVTDTPRIHSGKFHFKIEDFIVPVEIQPIKLQEKLTNIILPLKNNEVKARISKKLKNLEMETLLFLNNVSEIKYQTEKNSGHYIKDRNIKENTTFGKVFIVSENNYDEATQEYFVINNYVEIENKNLKISVAYAIDNGKVVRSSSSYLSVFFPTKIDTNLNFLLQAPYRTTPNRETIPFDNQQNKILTERLSELVAYSLNIIKKEGLLNIDLLNLLPIEKLERNSFYMSIYNSVKDAIKSNSYIPTNTGSYNTVDNLLLSRSKELTNLLSSQDLEQLWKKTNWIEASITQDKTPKLRDYLIKELGIDEITFEKFARKIDEDFLQKKDDEWLIQFYSSLTEQDALFRDSPNKKSILKHKKIIKLDDESFASLYDENDRLQIYKPIKEKSDFKTIKKIFLENKHSQIFFENHVITYPDKFSELKEFVYTKYKTSDINISFEEYEHDIYKIISIYSTREKDEKKKEIINLFQ
;
A
#
# COMPACT_ATOMS: atom_id res chain seq x y z
N ASN A 1 -24.62 -25.82 -40.85
CA ASN A 1 -23.91 -26.58 -39.78
C ASN A 1 -22.64 -25.92 -39.23
N SER A 2 -21.76 -25.27 -39.99
CA SER A 2 -20.62 -24.51 -39.41
C SER A 2 -21.03 -23.15 -38.81
N HIS A 3 -22.07 -22.53 -39.36
CA HIS A 3 -22.57 -21.20 -38.94
C HIS A 3 -23.23 -21.18 -37.56
N GLU A 4 -23.99 -22.22 -37.21
CA GLU A 4 -24.57 -22.38 -35.87
C GLU A 4 -23.49 -22.57 -34.80
N ILE A 5 -22.37 -23.22 -35.14
CA ILE A 5 -21.24 -23.39 -34.22
C ILE A 5 -20.60 -22.03 -33.90
N ILE A 6 -20.52 -21.11 -34.87
CA ILE A 6 -19.97 -19.76 -34.65
C ILE A 6 -20.90 -18.89 -33.81
N ALA A 7 -22.20 -18.93 -34.09
CA ALA A 7 -23.21 -18.21 -33.32
C ALA A 7 -23.34 -18.75 -31.87
N ASN A 8 -23.06 -20.03 -31.66
CA ASN A 8 -23.09 -20.70 -30.35
C ASN A 8 -21.73 -20.71 -29.61
N PHE A 9 -20.69 -20.01 -30.09
CA PHE A 9 -19.42 -19.91 -29.35
C PHE A 9 -19.55 -19.11 -28.05
N TYR A 10 -20.55 -18.23 -27.95
CA TYR A 10 -20.78 -17.42 -26.75
C TYR A 10 -21.89 -18.05 -25.89
N SER A 11 -21.59 -18.31 -24.63
CA SER A 11 -22.56 -18.84 -23.66
C SER A 11 -23.65 -17.83 -23.29
N ASP A 12 -23.39 -16.53 -23.49
CA ASP A 12 -24.30 -15.42 -23.21
C ASP A 12 -24.71 -14.73 -24.53
N PRO A 13 -26.00 -14.75 -24.91
CA PRO A 13 -26.47 -14.13 -26.14
C PRO A 13 -26.38 -12.60 -26.13
N THR A 14 -26.06 -11.96 -25.00
CA THR A 14 -25.89 -10.49 -24.91
C THR A 14 -24.45 -10.03 -25.13
N HIS A 15 -23.50 -10.96 -25.30
CA HIS A 15 -22.08 -10.64 -25.52
C HIS A 15 -21.84 -9.76 -26.77
N PHE A 16 -22.72 -9.86 -27.77
CA PHE A 16 -22.62 -9.03 -28.98
C PHE A 16 -22.60 -7.53 -28.69
N ILE A 17 -23.16 -7.07 -27.56
CA ILE A 17 -23.14 -5.65 -27.18
C ILE A 17 -21.70 -5.14 -27.11
N PHE A 18 -20.79 -5.90 -26.48
CA PHE A 18 -19.38 -5.52 -26.38
C PHE A 18 -18.67 -5.58 -27.74
N GLU A 19 -19.01 -6.55 -28.59
CA GLU A 19 -18.47 -6.63 -29.95
C GLU A 19 -18.92 -5.45 -30.82
N ILE A 20 -20.16 -4.99 -30.67
CA ILE A 20 -20.66 -3.83 -31.42
C ILE A 20 -20.05 -2.53 -30.90
N ILE A 21 -19.87 -2.37 -29.58
CA ILE A 21 -19.11 -1.23 -29.02
C ILE A 21 -17.66 -1.26 -29.53
N GLN A 22 -17.04 -2.43 -29.59
CA GLN A 22 -15.69 -2.58 -30.15
C GLN A 22 -15.62 -2.19 -31.63
N ASN A 23 -16.58 -2.63 -32.44
CA ASN A 23 -16.65 -2.22 -33.86
C ASN A 23 -16.81 -0.70 -34.00
N ALA A 24 -17.61 -0.07 -33.14
CA ALA A 24 -17.75 1.38 -33.10
C ALA A 24 -16.43 2.07 -32.70
N GLU A 25 -15.73 1.54 -31.69
CA GLU A 25 -14.40 2.00 -31.25
C GLU A 25 -13.35 1.89 -32.37
N ASP A 26 -13.30 0.76 -33.08
CA ASP A 26 -12.38 0.53 -34.21
C ASP A 26 -12.72 1.43 -35.40
N ALA A 27 -14.00 1.75 -35.59
CA ALA A 27 -14.47 2.74 -36.54
C ALA A 27 -14.25 4.19 -36.06
N LYS A 28 -13.62 4.39 -34.89
CA LYS A 28 -13.37 5.70 -34.26
C LYS A 28 -14.65 6.51 -33.99
N ALA A 29 -15.73 5.83 -33.62
CA ALA A 29 -16.93 6.49 -33.13
C ALA A 29 -16.66 7.19 -31.81
N GLU A 30 -17.32 8.33 -31.59
CA GLU A 30 -17.31 9.06 -30.32
C GLU A 30 -18.51 8.64 -29.45
N PHE A 31 -19.64 8.30 -30.08
CA PHE A 31 -20.84 7.83 -29.39
C PHE A 31 -21.42 6.57 -30.01
N ILE A 32 -22.15 5.82 -29.19
CA ILE A 32 -23.02 4.73 -29.62
C ILE A 32 -24.35 4.77 -28.84
N ASN A 33 -25.45 4.59 -29.55
CA ASN A 33 -26.81 4.58 -28.99
C ASN A 33 -27.52 3.26 -29.29
N PHE A 34 -28.13 2.66 -28.28
CA PHE A 34 -28.93 1.44 -28.36
C PHE A 34 -30.40 1.75 -28.07
N GLU A 35 -31.30 1.53 -29.03
CA GLU A 35 -32.73 1.76 -28.87
C GLU A 35 -33.52 0.47 -29.13
N ILE A 36 -34.31 0.03 -28.15
CA ILE A 36 -35.19 -1.13 -28.30
C ILE A 36 -36.62 -0.62 -28.52
N SER A 37 -37.16 -0.87 -29.72
CA SER A 37 -38.52 -0.49 -30.12
C SER A 37 -39.14 -1.55 -31.03
N ASN A 38 -40.44 -1.83 -30.90
CA ASN A 38 -41.19 -2.72 -31.79
C ASN A 38 -40.54 -4.10 -32.05
N ASN A 39 -39.92 -4.71 -31.02
CA ASN A 39 -39.19 -5.98 -31.12
C ASN A 39 -37.97 -5.93 -32.06
N GLU A 40 -37.43 -4.74 -32.31
CA GLU A 40 -36.16 -4.51 -32.97
C GLU A 40 -35.19 -3.82 -31.98
N LEU A 41 -33.90 -4.13 -32.10
CA LEU A 41 -32.83 -3.34 -31.50
C LEU A 41 -32.18 -2.51 -32.60
N ILE A 42 -32.22 -1.19 -32.45
CA ILE A 42 -31.61 -0.22 -33.35
C ILE A 42 -30.34 0.28 -32.67
N ILE A 43 -29.22 0.20 -33.38
CA ILE A 43 -27.90 0.61 -32.89
C ILE A 43 -27.36 1.69 -33.84
N ASN A 44 -27.02 2.85 -33.29
CA ASN A 44 -26.47 3.98 -34.04
C ASN A 44 -25.10 4.34 -33.51
N HIS A 45 -24.12 4.55 -34.39
CA HIS A 45 -22.84 5.16 -34.02
C HIS A 45 -22.34 6.10 -35.13
N ASN A 46 -21.51 7.07 -34.76
CA ASN A 46 -20.93 8.07 -35.67
C ASN A 46 -19.51 7.72 -36.15
N GLY A 47 -19.17 6.44 -36.15
CA GLY A 47 -17.88 5.97 -36.65
C GLY A 47 -17.77 6.08 -38.17
N LYS A 48 -16.61 5.69 -38.70
CA LYS A 48 -16.37 5.53 -40.14
C LYS A 48 -17.53 4.76 -40.80
N ILE A 49 -18.04 5.30 -41.92
CA ILE A 49 -19.02 4.62 -42.76
C ILE A 49 -18.43 3.36 -43.39
N PHE A 50 -19.28 2.37 -43.65
CA PHE A 50 -18.87 1.11 -44.26
C PHE A 50 -18.28 1.34 -45.65
N ASP A 51 -17.22 0.59 -45.95
CA ASP A 51 -16.74 0.36 -47.30
C ASP A 51 -16.96 -1.11 -47.74
N TYR A 52 -16.47 -1.45 -48.93
CA TYR A 52 -16.61 -2.82 -49.46
C TYR A 52 -15.83 -3.85 -48.62
N ASP A 53 -14.66 -3.47 -48.10
CA ASP A 53 -13.84 -4.36 -47.26
C ASP A 53 -14.55 -4.64 -45.92
N ASP A 54 -15.24 -3.65 -45.36
CA ASP A 54 -16.05 -3.79 -44.16
C ASP A 54 -17.22 -4.78 -44.39
N ILE A 55 -17.89 -4.71 -45.55
CA ILE A 55 -18.96 -5.65 -45.94
C ILE A 55 -18.40 -7.06 -46.13
N ASP A 56 -17.34 -7.21 -46.93
CA ASP A 56 -16.69 -8.50 -47.19
C ASP A 56 -16.22 -9.15 -45.87
N SER A 57 -15.70 -8.35 -44.94
CA SER A 57 -15.23 -8.84 -43.64
C SER A 57 -16.35 -9.44 -42.78
N ILE A 58 -17.56 -8.88 -42.82
CA ILE A 58 -18.68 -9.40 -42.03
C ILE A 58 -19.45 -10.51 -42.73
N THR A 59 -19.35 -10.62 -44.06
CA THR A 59 -20.04 -11.65 -44.87
C THR A 59 -19.16 -12.85 -45.22
N THR A 60 -17.84 -12.74 -45.26
CA THR A 60 -16.96 -13.86 -45.65
C THR A 60 -16.64 -14.83 -44.49
N ILE A 61 -16.50 -16.13 -44.79
CA ILE A 61 -16.04 -17.16 -43.86
C ILE A 61 -14.53 -17.40 -44.06
N GLY A 62 -13.75 -17.35 -42.97
CA GLY A 62 -12.47 -18.06 -42.90
C GLY A 62 -11.33 -17.56 -43.81
N ASN A 63 -11.52 -16.53 -44.63
CA ASN A 63 -10.46 -15.91 -45.40
C ASN A 63 -10.14 -14.52 -44.86
N SER A 64 -9.09 -14.42 -44.05
CA SER A 64 -8.34 -13.16 -43.98
C SER A 64 -6.91 -13.44 -44.46
N THR A 65 -6.59 -12.88 -45.62
CA THR A 65 -5.22 -12.76 -46.18
C THR A 65 -4.33 -11.83 -45.35
N LYS A 66 -4.78 -11.34 -44.19
CA LYS A 66 -4.01 -10.53 -43.24
C LYS A 66 -3.47 -11.40 -42.10
N LYS A 67 -2.43 -12.20 -42.40
CA LYS A 67 -1.68 -12.94 -41.37
C LYS A 67 -1.01 -12.02 -40.35
N ASP A 68 -0.83 -10.74 -40.68
CA ASP A 68 0.11 -9.84 -39.98
C ASP A 68 -0.55 -8.78 -39.07
N ASP A 69 -1.89 -8.77 -38.91
CA ASP A 69 -2.58 -7.74 -38.11
C ASP A 69 -3.03 -8.28 -36.71
N ILE A 70 -2.07 -8.67 -35.87
CA ILE A 70 -2.17 -9.23 -34.49
C ILE A 70 -3.10 -8.53 -33.47
N ASN A 71 -3.54 -7.29 -33.70
CA ASN A 71 -4.28 -6.48 -32.71
C ASN A 71 -5.58 -5.88 -33.26
N LYS A 72 -5.95 -6.17 -34.51
CA LYS A 72 -7.33 -6.00 -34.95
C LYS A 72 -8.12 -7.18 -34.41
N ILE A 73 -8.82 -6.93 -33.33
CA ILE A 73 -9.66 -7.90 -32.65
C ILE A 73 -10.87 -8.13 -33.54
N GLY A 74 -10.83 -9.18 -34.35
CA GLY A 74 -11.89 -9.47 -35.30
C GLY A 74 -11.49 -10.39 -36.43
N LYS A 75 -10.56 -11.33 -36.19
CA LYS A 75 -9.86 -12.15 -37.20
C LYS A 75 -10.76 -13.05 -38.09
N PHE A 76 -12.08 -12.93 -37.99
CA PHE A 76 -13.07 -13.74 -38.71
C PHE A 76 -14.38 -13.00 -39.07
N GLY A 77 -14.49 -11.70 -38.79
CA GLY A 77 -15.82 -11.06 -38.67
C GLY A 77 -16.71 -11.76 -37.62
N ALA A 78 -16.11 -12.59 -36.75
CA ALA A 78 -16.82 -13.40 -35.76
C ALA A 78 -17.44 -12.55 -34.65
N GLY A 79 -16.85 -11.38 -34.36
CA GLY A 79 -17.40 -10.41 -33.43
C GLY A 79 -18.79 -9.95 -33.87
N PHE A 80 -18.93 -9.45 -35.11
CA PHE A 80 -20.24 -9.06 -35.65
C PHE A 80 -21.20 -10.26 -35.74
N LYS A 81 -20.73 -11.45 -36.15
CA LYS A 81 -21.59 -12.65 -36.26
C LYS A 81 -22.23 -13.08 -34.93
N SER A 82 -21.76 -12.60 -33.78
CA SER A 82 -22.44 -12.81 -32.50
C SER A 82 -23.86 -12.23 -32.45
N VAL A 83 -24.21 -11.27 -33.32
CA VAL A 83 -25.60 -10.76 -33.42
C VAL A 83 -26.60 -11.83 -33.84
N PHE A 84 -26.15 -12.91 -34.51
CA PHE A 84 -27.05 -14.00 -34.92
C PHE A 84 -27.59 -14.83 -33.74
N ALA A 85 -27.02 -14.66 -32.54
CA ALA A 85 -27.61 -15.17 -31.31
C ALA A 85 -28.95 -14.50 -30.97
N VAL A 86 -29.19 -13.28 -31.47
CA VAL A 86 -30.37 -12.47 -31.11
C VAL A 86 -31.25 -12.07 -32.30
N THR A 87 -30.74 -12.18 -33.54
CA THR A 87 -31.49 -11.92 -34.78
C THR A 87 -31.16 -12.96 -35.85
N ASP A 88 -32.04 -13.16 -36.84
CA ASP A 88 -31.74 -13.99 -38.02
C ASP A 88 -31.35 -13.14 -39.25
N THR A 89 -31.73 -11.86 -39.27
CA THR A 89 -31.57 -10.98 -40.44
C THR A 89 -31.13 -9.58 -40.02
N PRO A 90 -29.87 -9.40 -39.55
CA PRO A 90 -29.36 -8.08 -39.23
C PRO A 90 -29.38 -7.19 -40.48
N ARG A 91 -29.83 -5.95 -40.33
CA ARG A 91 -29.89 -4.94 -41.38
C ARG A 91 -28.88 -3.85 -41.08
N ILE A 92 -28.11 -3.44 -42.07
CA ILE A 92 -27.07 -2.41 -41.96
C ILE A 92 -27.36 -1.32 -42.97
N HIS A 93 -27.37 -0.08 -42.49
CA HIS A 93 -27.46 1.13 -43.30
C HIS A 93 -26.28 2.04 -42.92
N SER A 94 -25.36 2.26 -43.87
CA SER A 94 -24.16 3.07 -43.63
C SER A 94 -23.67 3.69 -44.93
N GLY A 95 -23.67 5.02 -45.00
CA GLY A 95 -23.35 5.74 -46.23
C GLY A 95 -24.23 5.31 -47.41
N LYS A 96 -23.60 4.79 -48.47
CA LYS A 96 -24.29 4.29 -49.68
C LYS A 96 -24.77 2.84 -49.59
N PHE A 97 -24.41 2.12 -48.52
CA PHE A 97 -24.69 0.70 -48.39
C PHE A 97 -25.91 0.46 -47.52
N HIS A 98 -26.88 -0.27 -48.08
CA HIS A 98 -28.12 -0.66 -47.41
C HIS A 98 -28.38 -2.12 -47.73
N PHE A 99 -28.12 -3.00 -46.77
CA PHE A 99 -28.26 -4.45 -46.97
C PHE A 99 -28.70 -5.15 -45.69
N LYS A 100 -29.34 -6.30 -45.83
CA LYS A 100 -29.53 -7.29 -44.77
C LYS A 100 -28.60 -8.47 -44.99
N ILE A 101 -28.27 -9.19 -43.94
CA ILE A 101 -27.54 -10.46 -44.06
C ILE A 101 -28.51 -11.61 -43.83
N GLU A 102 -28.63 -12.50 -44.80
CA GLU A 102 -29.38 -13.76 -44.72
C GLU A 102 -28.40 -14.94 -44.65
N ASP A 103 -28.86 -16.08 -44.14
CA ASP A 103 -28.07 -17.31 -44.04
C ASP A 103 -26.64 -17.09 -43.47
N PHE A 104 -26.53 -16.20 -42.48
CA PHE A 104 -25.30 -15.78 -41.79
C PHE A 104 -24.26 -15.01 -42.61
N ILE A 105 -24.29 -15.08 -43.95
CA ILE A 105 -23.22 -14.58 -44.82
C ILE A 105 -23.68 -13.92 -46.10
N VAL A 106 -24.97 -14.02 -46.47
CA VAL A 106 -25.47 -13.56 -47.77
C VAL A 106 -25.95 -12.12 -47.65
N PRO A 107 -25.23 -11.12 -48.20
CA PRO A 107 -25.72 -9.75 -48.23
C PRO A 107 -26.81 -9.61 -49.30
N VAL A 108 -27.97 -9.09 -48.91
CA VAL A 108 -29.09 -8.78 -49.81
C VAL A 108 -29.41 -7.30 -49.70
N GLU A 109 -29.40 -6.61 -50.83
CA GLU A 109 -29.73 -5.18 -50.91
C GLU A 109 -31.17 -4.92 -50.42
N ILE A 110 -31.34 -3.84 -49.65
CA ILE A 110 -32.63 -3.41 -49.12
C ILE A 110 -32.85 -1.92 -49.41
N GLN A 111 -34.10 -1.48 -49.27
CA GLN A 111 -34.45 -0.09 -49.52
C GLN A 111 -33.64 0.89 -48.65
N PRO A 112 -33.06 1.96 -49.22
CA PRO A 112 -32.37 2.99 -48.48
C PRO A 112 -33.29 3.66 -47.44
N ILE A 113 -32.72 3.98 -46.28
CA ILE A 113 -33.36 4.83 -45.28
C ILE A 113 -32.63 6.18 -45.21
N LYS A 114 -33.37 7.25 -44.91
CA LYS A 114 -32.78 8.57 -44.73
C LYS A 114 -32.08 8.62 -43.37
N LEU A 115 -30.75 8.60 -43.39
CA LEU A 115 -29.91 8.78 -42.19
C LEU A 115 -29.36 10.20 -42.13
N GLN A 116 -28.99 10.65 -40.92
CA GLN A 116 -28.11 11.80 -40.79
C GLN A 116 -26.73 11.45 -41.38
N GLU A 117 -26.03 12.43 -41.93
CA GLU A 117 -24.71 12.21 -42.52
C GLU A 117 -23.74 11.60 -41.48
N LYS A 118 -22.94 10.62 -41.93
CA LYS A 118 -21.92 9.92 -41.12
C LYS A 118 -22.43 9.01 -39.99
N LEU A 119 -23.70 8.61 -40.00
CA LEU A 119 -24.19 7.56 -39.10
C LEU A 119 -24.14 6.17 -39.75
N THR A 120 -23.72 5.19 -38.96
CA THR A 120 -23.97 3.78 -39.22
C THR A 120 -25.14 3.34 -38.35
N ASN A 121 -26.16 2.77 -38.97
CA ASN A 121 -27.38 2.27 -38.34
C ASN A 121 -27.48 0.76 -38.55
N ILE A 122 -27.53 0.02 -37.46
CA ILE A 122 -27.67 -1.45 -37.44
C ILE A 122 -29.01 -1.77 -36.80
N ILE A 123 -29.89 -2.45 -37.53
CA ILE A 123 -31.21 -2.86 -37.04
C ILE A 123 -31.22 -4.38 -36.91
N LEU A 124 -31.51 -4.86 -35.70
CA LEU A 124 -31.59 -6.28 -35.36
C LEU A 124 -33.03 -6.65 -35.00
N PRO A 125 -33.81 -7.23 -35.94
CA PRO A 125 -35.10 -7.83 -35.62
C PRO A 125 -34.92 -8.96 -34.60
N LEU A 126 -35.46 -8.81 -33.39
CA LEU A 126 -35.18 -9.72 -32.29
C LEU A 126 -36.01 -11.01 -32.40
N LYS A 127 -35.38 -12.15 -32.13
CA LYS A 127 -36.02 -13.47 -32.24
C LYS A 127 -37.27 -13.63 -31.37
N ASN A 128 -37.25 -13.11 -30.16
CA ASN A 128 -38.36 -13.19 -29.21
C ASN A 128 -38.23 -12.19 -28.04
N ASN A 129 -39.30 -12.08 -27.25
CA ASN A 129 -39.36 -11.20 -26.08
C ASN A 129 -38.37 -11.58 -24.97
N GLU A 130 -37.95 -12.85 -24.86
CA GLU A 130 -36.98 -13.27 -23.85
C GLU A 130 -35.60 -12.67 -24.15
N VAL A 131 -35.15 -12.75 -25.41
CA VAL A 131 -33.92 -12.11 -25.89
C VAL A 131 -33.97 -10.61 -25.66
N LYS A 132 -35.09 -9.95 -26.01
CA LYS A 132 -35.32 -8.53 -25.76
C LYS A 132 -35.15 -8.17 -24.28
N ALA A 133 -35.71 -8.97 -23.37
CA ALA A 133 -35.59 -8.75 -21.94
C ALA A 133 -34.14 -8.90 -21.43
N ARG A 134 -33.40 -9.90 -21.95
CA ARG A 134 -31.98 -10.10 -21.61
C ARG A 134 -31.11 -8.92 -22.06
N ILE A 135 -31.29 -8.44 -23.29
CA ILE A 135 -30.58 -7.27 -23.82
C ILE A 135 -30.89 -6.03 -22.98
N SER A 136 -32.19 -5.78 -22.71
CA SER A 136 -32.62 -4.63 -21.90
C SER A 136 -31.98 -4.64 -20.51
N LYS A 137 -31.91 -5.82 -19.87
CA LYS A 137 -31.25 -6.00 -18.57
C LYS A 137 -29.74 -5.77 -18.66
N LYS A 138 -29.08 -6.24 -19.73
CA LYS A 138 -27.63 -6.07 -19.91
C LYS A 138 -27.26 -4.61 -20.14
N LEU A 139 -28.00 -3.88 -20.98
CA LEU A 139 -27.79 -2.45 -21.23
C LEU A 139 -27.98 -1.61 -19.95
N LYS A 140 -29.03 -1.92 -19.17
CA LYS A 140 -29.28 -1.27 -17.87
C LYS A 140 -28.16 -1.51 -16.85
N ASN A 141 -27.54 -2.68 -16.91
CA ASN A 141 -26.52 -3.11 -15.96
C ASN A 141 -25.11 -3.11 -16.60
N LEU A 142 -24.85 -2.20 -17.54
CA LEU A 142 -23.49 -2.01 -18.03
C LEU A 142 -22.64 -1.43 -16.89
N GLU A 143 -21.48 -2.04 -16.68
CA GLU A 143 -20.50 -1.58 -15.71
C GLU A 143 -19.88 -0.26 -16.19
N MET A 144 -19.66 0.70 -15.30
CA MET A 144 -19.04 2.00 -15.64
C MET A 144 -17.67 1.79 -16.29
N GLU A 145 -16.95 0.76 -15.84
CA GLU A 145 -15.64 0.33 -16.31
C GLU A 145 -15.63 -0.06 -17.80
N THR A 146 -16.80 -0.30 -18.42
CA THR A 146 -16.96 -0.57 -19.86
C THR A 146 -16.38 0.57 -20.71
N LEU A 147 -16.52 1.83 -20.27
CA LEU A 147 -15.98 2.98 -21.00
C LEU A 147 -14.50 3.25 -20.68
N LEU A 148 -14.00 2.79 -19.54
CA LEU A 148 -12.75 3.27 -18.94
C LEU A 148 -11.55 3.20 -19.89
N PHE A 149 -11.39 2.07 -20.58
CA PHE A 149 -10.21 1.80 -21.41
C PHE A 149 -10.41 2.00 -22.91
N LEU A 150 -11.63 2.33 -23.37
CA LEU A 150 -11.88 2.72 -24.76
C LEU A 150 -11.15 4.04 -25.08
N ASN A 151 -10.71 4.26 -26.32
CA ASN A 151 -9.96 5.44 -26.74
C ASN A 151 -10.82 6.48 -27.48
N ASN A 152 -11.80 6.06 -28.28
CA ASN A 152 -12.61 6.97 -29.09
C ASN A 152 -14.02 7.11 -28.51
N VAL A 153 -14.69 6.00 -28.21
CA VAL A 153 -16.04 6.02 -27.66
C VAL A 153 -15.99 6.62 -26.26
N SER A 154 -16.62 7.78 -26.10
CA SER A 154 -16.79 8.51 -24.84
C SER A 154 -18.23 8.49 -24.34
N GLU A 155 -19.19 8.07 -25.17
CA GLU A 155 -20.61 8.14 -24.85
C GLU A 155 -21.34 6.85 -25.25
N ILE A 156 -22.06 6.23 -24.30
CA ILE A 156 -22.98 5.12 -24.56
C ILE A 156 -24.36 5.51 -24.05
N LYS A 157 -25.34 5.55 -24.96
CA LYS A 157 -26.75 5.77 -24.63
C LYS A 157 -27.55 4.49 -24.83
N TYR A 158 -28.54 4.29 -23.98
CA TYR A 158 -29.55 3.25 -24.24
C TYR A 158 -30.96 3.74 -23.91
N GLN A 159 -31.92 3.26 -24.70
CA GLN A 159 -33.34 3.45 -24.49
C GLN A 159 -34.07 2.11 -24.66
N THR A 160 -34.86 1.76 -23.67
CA THR A 160 -35.78 0.62 -23.68
C THR A 160 -37.20 1.10 -23.38
N GLU A 161 -38.19 0.21 -23.49
CA GLU A 161 -39.59 0.55 -23.16
C GLU A 161 -39.79 1.02 -21.72
N LYS A 162 -38.91 0.61 -20.79
CA LYS A 162 -39.05 0.88 -19.35
C LYS A 162 -37.94 1.74 -18.76
N ASN A 163 -36.77 1.78 -19.38
CA ASN A 163 -35.59 2.44 -18.84
C ASN A 163 -34.82 3.14 -19.95
N SER A 164 -34.26 4.30 -19.63
CA SER A 164 -33.19 4.92 -20.39
C SER A 164 -31.95 5.01 -19.52
N GLY A 165 -30.80 5.25 -20.14
CA GLY A 165 -29.59 5.55 -19.42
C GLY A 165 -28.47 5.99 -20.33
N HIS A 166 -27.45 6.54 -19.69
CA HIS A 166 -26.41 7.30 -20.34
C HIS A 166 -25.10 7.12 -19.56
N TYR A 167 -24.06 6.70 -20.28
CA TYR A 167 -22.71 6.61 -19.76
C TYR A 167 -21.84 7.62 -20.50
N ILE A 168 -21.20 8.51 -19.76
CA ILE A 168 -20.29 9.53 -20.29
C ILE A 168 -18.93 9.32 -19.67
N LYS A 169 -17.89 9.34 -20.50
CA LYS A 169 -16.50 9.39 -20.09
C LYS A 169 -15.92 10.75 -20.45
N ASP A 170 -15.57 11.51 -19.43
CA ASP A 170 -14.76 12.71 -19.57
C ASP A 170 -13.29 12.40 -19.25
N ARG A 171 -12.38 12.92 -20.05
CA ARG A 171 -10.94 12.73 -19.90
C ARG A 171 -10.25 14.05 -19.70
N ASN A 172 -9.62 14.21 -18.54
CA ASN A 172 -8.66 15.27 -18.31
C ASN A 172 -7.24 14.72 -18.44
N ILE A 173 -6.93 14.20 -19.64
CA ILE A 173 -5.59 13.77 -20.03
C ILE A 173 -5.13 14.81 -21.05
N LYS A 174 -4.11 15.62 -20.68
CA LYS A 174 -3.53 16.57 -21.63
C LYS A 174 -2.95 15.80 -22.80
N GLU A 175 -3.09 16.33 -24.02
CA GLU A 175 -2.43 15.74 -25.20
C GLU A 175 -0.94 15.52 -24.89
N ASN A 176 -0.45 14.30 -25.12
CA ASN A 176 0.92 13.83 -24.83
C ASN A 176 1.25 13.44 -23.38
N THR A 177 0.30 13.35 -22.44
CA THR A 177 0.57 12.72 -21.13
C THR A 177 0.23 11.22 -21.13
N THR A 178 1.09 10.42 -20.52
CA THR A 178 0.87 8.97 -20.35
C THR A 178 -0.11 8.66 -19.22
N PHE A 179 -0.48 9.64 -18.40
CA PHE A 179 -1.42 9.49 -17.29
C PHE A 179 -2.36 10.69 -17.16
N GLY A 180 -3.46 10.51 -16.42
CA GLY A 180 -4.38 11.57 -16.05
C GLY A 180 -5.67 11.06 -15.41
N LYS A 181 -6.61 11.99 -15.17
CA LYS A 181 -7.90 11.68 -14.54
C LYS A 181 -8.96 11.35 -15.59
N VAL A 182 -9.75 10.33 -15.31
CA VAL A 182 -10.91 9.91 -16.10
C VAL A 182 -12.13 9.91 -15.20
N PHE A 183 -13.17 10.60 -15.61
CA PHE A 183 -14.45 10.62 -14.91
C PHE A 183 -15.46 9.83 -15.73
N ILE A 184 -16.15 8.90 -15.09
CA ILE A 184 -17.22 8.15 -15.71
C ILE A 184 -18.50 8.47 -14.95
N VAL A 185 -19.48 9.00 -15.68
CA VAL A 185 -20.82 9.28 -15.18
C VAL A 185 -21.75 8.21 -15.74
N SER A 186 -22.54 7.60 -14.87
CA SER A 186 -23.64 6.70 -15.22
C SER A 186 -24.93 7.32 -14.72
N GLU A 187 -25.79 7.72 -15.63
CA GLU A 187 -27.11 8.28 -15.34
C GLU A 187 -28.18 7.32 -15.87
N ASN A 188 -29.19 7.03 -15.06
CA ASN A 188 -30.39 6.34 -15.49
C ASN A 188 -31.64 7.06 -14.94
N ASN A 189 -32.84 6.56 -15.26
CA ASN A 189 -34.10 7.18 -14.84
C ASN A 189 -34.26 7.40 -13.31
N TYR A 190 -33.44 6.76 -12.47
CA TYR A 190 -33.58 6.73 -11.01
C TYR A 190 -32.33 7.18 -10.27
N ASP A 191 -31.15 6.92 -10.81
CA ASP A 191 -29.87 7.08 -10.14
C ASP A 191 -28.84 7.76 -11.05
N GLU A 192 -27.99 8.60 -10.45
CA GLU A 192 -26.77 9.13 -11.06
C GLU A 192 -25.59 8.71 -10.19
N ALA A 193 -24.55 8.16 -10.82
CA ALA A 193 -23.30 7.77 -10.17
C ALA A 193 -22.13 8.35 -10.95
N THR A 194 -21.14 8.87 -10.24
CA THR A 194 -19.87 9.33 -10.81
C THR A 194 -18.72 8.59 -10.16
N GLN A 195 -17.77 8.11 -10.96
CA GLN A 195 -16.53 7.51 -10.49
C GLN A 195 -15.32 8.19 -11.14
N GLU A 196 -14.38 8.64 -10.30
CA GLU A 196 -13.09 9.17 -10.73
C GLU A 196 -12.05 8.03 -10.76
N TYR A 197 -11.21 8.01 -11.79
CA TYR A 197 -10.06 7.13 -11.93
C TYR A 197 -8.80 7.92 -12.24
N PHE A 198 -7.69 7.55 -11.59
CA PHE A 198 -6.36 7.94 -12.00
C PHE A 198 -5.77 6.84 -12.89
N VAL A 199 -5.63 7.12 -14.19
CA VAL A 199 -5.24 6.15 -15.21
C VAL A 199 -3.82 6.44 -15.68
N ILE A 200 -2.99 5.42 -15.73
CA ILE A 200 -1.62 5.46 -16.25
C ILE A 200 -1.51 4.46 -17.38
N ASN A 201 -1.00 4.91 -18.52
CA ASN A 201 -0.88 4.16 -19.76
C ASN A 201 0.60 4.00 -20.12
N ASN A 202 0.90 2.90 -20.79
CA ASN A 202 2.16 2.71 -21.49
C ASN A 202 1.90 1.94 -22.80
N TYR A 203 2.89 1.90 -23.68
CA TYR A 203 2.81 1.20 -24.95
C TYR A 203 3.92 0.16 -25.04
N VAL A 204 3.56 -1.04 -25.49
CA VAL A 204 4.47 -2.15 -25.70
C VAL A 204 4.54 -2.45 -27.18
N GLU A 205 5.72 -2.42 -27.76
CA GLU A 205 5.91 -2.82 -29.16
C GLU A 205 6.00 -4.34 -29.25
N ILE A 206 5.06 -4.97 -29.96
CA ILE A 206 5.06 -6.41 -30.26
C ILE A 206 4.75 -6.56 -31.75
N GLU A 207 5.62 -7.27 -32.49
CA GLU A 207 5.41 -7.57 -33.92
C GLU A 207 5.08 -6.28 -34.74
N ASN A 208 5.87 -5.21 -34.57
CA ASN A 208 5.72 -3.89 -35.19
C ASN A 208 4.43 -3.14 -34.84
N LYS A 209 3.83 -3.45 -33.69
CA LYS A 209 2.60 -2.81 -33.23
C LYS A 209 2.72 -2.29 -31.83
N ASN A 210 2.26 -1.06 -31.65
CA ASN A 210 2.21 -0.41 -30.35
C ASN A 210 0.92 -0.78 -29.63
N LEU A 211 1.06 -1.62 -28.61
CA LEU A 211 -0.02 -2.10 -27.77
C LEU A 211 -0.14 -1.30 -26.50
N LYS A 212 -1.30 -0.66 -26.31
CA LYS A 212 -1.59 0.09 -25.09
C LYS A 212 -1.88 -0.85 -23.93
N ILE A 213 -1.15 -0.66 -22.84
CA ILE A 213 -1.41 -1.26 -21.53
C ILE A 213 -1.74 -0.14 -20.53
N SER A 214 -2.57 -0.43 -19.54
CA SER A 214 -3.03 0.56 -18.58
C SER A 214 -3.20 -0.02 -17.18
N VAL A 215 -2.96 0.83 -16.18
CA VAL A 215 -3.39 0.62 -14.79
C VAL A 215 -4.29 1.79 -14.40
N ALA A 216 -5.39 1.50 -13.70
CA ALA A 216 -6.34 2.50 -13.24
C ALA A 216 -6.65 2.32 -11.75
N TYR A 217 -6.52 3.42 -11.00
CA TYR A 217 -6.80 3.49 -9.57
C TYR A 217 -8.08 4.27 -9.35
N ALA A 218 -9.09 3.67 -8.73
CA ALA A 218 -10.30 4.38 -8.34
C ALA A 218 -9.96 5.46 -7.31
N ILE A 219 -10.51 6.65 -7.48
CA ILE A 219 -10.34 7.80 -6.59
C ILE A 219 -11.68 8.12 -5.94
N ASP A 220 -11.65 8.31 -4.62
CA ASP A 220 -12.75 8.89 -3.85
C ASP A 220 -12.19 9.93 -2.89
N ASN A 221 -12.81 11.12 -2.85
CA ASN A 221 -12.38 12.25 -2.03
C ASN A 221 -10.87 12.55 -2.10
N GLY A 222 -10.30 12.46 -3.31
CA GLY A 222 -8.87 12.70 -3.56
C GLY A 222 -7.92 11.61 -3.08
N LYS A 223 -8.43 10.45 -2.65
CA LYS A 223 -7.64 9.29 -2.20
C LYS A 223 -7.87 8.09 -3.11
N VAL A 224 -6.83 7.27 -3.26
CA VAL A 224 -7.00 5.97 -3.93
C VAL A 224 -7.81 5.04 -3.03
N VAL A 225 -8.86 4.45 -3.60
CA VAL A 225 -9.72 3.46 -2.95
C VAL A 225 -9.73 2.14 -3.72
N ARG A 226 -10.23 1.10 -3.07
CA ARG A 226 -10.44 -0.20 -3.72
C ARG A 226 -11.44 -0.03 -4.87
N SER A 227 -11.08 -0.55 -6.03
CA SER A 227 -11.98 -0.60 -7.19
C SER A 227 -13.17 -1.52 -6.93
N SER A 228 -14.31 -1.20 -7.54
CA SER A 228 -15.57 -1.96 -7.48
C SER A 228 -15.41 -3.42 -7.95
N SER A 229 -14.46 -3.66 -8.86
CA SER A 229 -14.11 -4.96 -9.41
C SER A 229 -12.59 -5.17 -9.43
N SER A 230 -12.18 -6.41 -9.68
CA SER A 230 -10.78 -6.85 -9.79
C SER A 230 -10.52 -7.61 -11.09
N TYR A 231 -11.43 -7.52 -12.06
CA TYR A 231 -11.32 -8.26 -13.31
C TYR A 231 -10.34 -7.62 -14.28
N LEU A 232 -9.53 -8.46 -14.94
CA LEU A 232 -8.61 -8.01 -15.97
C LEU A 232 -9.39 -7.57 -17.21
N SER A 233 -9.08 -6.40 -17.75
CA SER A 233 -9.71 -5.89 -18.97
C SER A 233 -8.89 -6.20 -20.21
N VAL A 234 -9.58 -6.72 -21.23
CA VAL A 234 -9.09 -6.77 -22.62
C VAL A 234 -10.01 -5.85 -23.41
N PHE A 235 -9.75 -4.55 -23.30
CA PHE A 235 -10.67 -3.44 -23.64
C PHE A 235 -11.90 -3.36 -22.73
N PHE A 236 -12.60 -4.48 -22.55
CA PHE A 236 -13.70 -4.63 -21.59
C PHE A 236 -13.31 -5.59 -20.45
N PRO A 237 -13.95 -5.49 -19.27
CA PRO A 237 -13.76 -6.44 -18.19
C PRO A 237 -13.99 -7.88 -18.64
N THR A 238 -13.04 -8.77 -18.34
CA THR A 238 -13.17 -10.22 -18.57
C THR A 238 -13.69 -10.92 -17.31
N LYS A 239 -13.82 -12.24 -17.32
CA LYS A 239 -14.12 -13.04 -16.11
C LYS A 239 -12.85 -13.39 -15.29
N ILE A 240 -11.67 -12.95 -15.72
CA ILE A 240 -10.40 -13.28 -15.07
C ILE A 240 -10.17 -12.34 -13.89
N ASP A 241 -10.37 -12.84 -12.68
CA ASP A 241 -10.07 -12.11 -11.45
C ASP A 241 -8.55 -12.00 -11.26
N THR A 242 -8.05 -10.76 -11.16
CA THR A 242 -6.63 -10.48 -10.91
C THR A 242 -6.26 -10.62 -9.44
N ASN A 243 -7.23 -10.64 -8.53
CA ASN A 243 -7.06 -10.51 -7.08
C ASN A 243 -6.37 -9.20 -6.63
N LEU A 244 -6.35 -8.18 -7.50
CA LEU A 244 -5.86 -6.84 -7.17
C LEU A 244 -7.01 -5.92 -6.76
N ASN A 245 -6.67 -4.80 -6.15
CA ASN A 245 -7.64 -3.80 -5.71
C ASN A 245 -7.77 -2.59 -6.66
N PHE A 246 -7.15 -2.69 -7.83
CA PHE A 246 -7.12 -1.69 -8.90
C PHE A 246 -7.26 -2.39 -10.26
N LEU A 247 -7.66 -1.63 -11.27
CA LEU A 247 -8.01 -2.18 -12.57
C LEU A 247 -6.80 -2.21 -13.49
N LEU A 248 -6.72 -3.29 -14.28
CA LEU A 248 -5.68 -3.48 -15.27
C LEU A 248 -6.28 -3.68 -16.65
N GLN A 249 -5.62 -3.13 -17.65
CA GLN A 249 -5.92 -3.41 -19.04
C GLN A 249 -4.66 -3.78 -19.79
N ALA A 250 -4.78 -4.84 -20.59
CA ALA A 250 -3.81 -5.13 -21.65
C ALA A 250 -4.50 -5.94 -22.76
N PRO A 251 -4.00 -5.83 -24.01
CA PRO A 251 -4.58 -6.47 -25.19
C PRO A 251 -4.10 -7.92 -25.30
N TYR A 252 -4.46 -8.73 -24.30
CA TYR A 252 -4.16 -10.15 -24.25
C TYR A 252 -4.83 -10.91 -25.40
N ARG A 253 -4.15 -11.91 -25.94
CA ARG A 253 -4.78 -12.93 -26.79
C ARG A 253 -5.67 -13.81 -25.90
N THR A 254 -6.95 -13.92 -26.26
CA THR A 254 -7.94 -14.76 -25.55
C THR A 254 -8.22 -16.05 -26.32
N THR A 255 -8.93 -16.99 -25.69
CA THR A 255 -9.60 -18.08 -26.42
C THR A 255 -10.67 -17.53 -27.40
N PRO A 256 -11.12 -18.32 -28.40
CA PRO A 256 -12.15 -17.89 -29.35
C PRO A 256 -13.46 -17.43 -28.71
N ASN A 257 -13.87 -18.04 -27.59
CA ASN A 257 -15.04 -17.66 -26.80
C ASN A 257 -14.78 -16.50 -25.82
N ARG A 258 -13.55 -15.95 -25.78
CA ARG A 258 -13.08 -14.86 -24.91
C ARG A 258 -13.22 -15.10 -23.40
N GLU A 259 -13.48 -16.34 -22.98
CA GLU A 259 -13.69 -16.65 -21.56
C GLU A 259 -12.40 -16.82 -20.78
N THR A 260 -11.30 -17.18 -21.44
CA THR A 260 -10.01 -17.40 -20.78
C THR A 260 -8.84 -16.77 -21.53
N ILE A 261 -7.76 -16.53 -20.80
CA ILE A 261 -6.51 -15.96 -21.31
C ILE A 261 -5.41 -17.02 -21.14
N PRO A 262 -4.85 -17.58 -22.23
CA PRO A 262 -3.69 -18.47 -22.16
C PRO A 262 -2.44 -17.66 -21.84
N PHE A 263 -2.16 -17.44 -20.55
CA PHE A 263 -0.99 -16.67 -20.09
C PHE A 263 0.35 -17.28 -20.51
N ASP A 264 0.39 -18.57 -20.85
CA ASP A 264 1.59 -19.23 -21.36
C ASP A 264 1.99 -18.87 -22.80
N ASN A 265 1.10 -18.21 -23.54
CA ASN A 265 1.41 -17.70 -24.87
C ASN A 265 2.51 -16.63 -24.80
N GLN A 266 3.47 -16.65 -25.74
CA GLN A 266 4.62 -15.73 -25.75
C GLN A 266 4.24 -14.24 -25.71
N GLN A 267 3.23 -13.81 -26.50
CA GLN A 267 2.77 -12.42 -26.46
C GLN A 267 2.15 -12.09 -25.10
N ASN A 268 1.36 -13.00 -24.55
CA ASN A 268 0.72 -12.80 -23.25
C ASN A 268 1.75 -12.74 -22.12
N LYS A 269 2.83 -13.54 -22.17
CA LYS A 269 3.94 -13.44 -21.21
C LYS A 269 4.59 -12.05 -21.23
N ILE A 270 4.93 -11.55 -22.42
CA ILE A 270 5.49 -10.20 -22.60
C ILE A 270 4.54 -9.14 -22.05
N LEU A 271 3.24 -9.24 -22.35
CA LEU A 271 2.24 -8.31 -21.83
C LEU A 271 2.14 -8.35 -20.30
N THR A 272 2.19 -9.54 -19.69
CA THR A 272 2.18 -9.69 -18.23
C THR A 272 3.42 -9.07 -17.60
N GLU A 273 4.61 -9.33 -18.15
CA GLU A 273 5.86 -8.70 -17.68
C GLU A 273 5.79 -7.17 -17.75
N ARG A 274 5.39 -6.62 -18.90
CA ARG A 274 5.27 -5.16 -19.09
C ARG A 274 4.19 -4.52 -18.24
N LEU A 275 3.09 -5.24 -17.99
CA LEU A 275 2.03 -4.78 -17.11
C LEU A 275 2.51 -4.76 -15.65
N SER A 276 3.25 -5.76 -15.20
CA SER A 276 3.88 -5.79 -13.88
C SER A 276 4.88 -4.65 -13.70
N GLU A 277 5.72 -4.38 -14.70
CA GLU A 277 6.63 -3.22 -14.73
C GLU A 277 5.86 -1.89 -14.67
N LEU A 278 4.72 -1.78 -15.37
CA LEU A 278 3.89 -0.58 -15.33
C LEU A 278 3.27 -0.35 -13.94
N VAL A 279 2.82 -1.40 -13.27
CA VAL A 279 2.29 -1.31 -11.88
C VAL A 279 3.40 -0.94 -10.89
N ALA A 280 4.63 -1.42 -11.10
CA ALA A 280 5.78 -0.98 -10.30
C ALA A 280 6.09 0.50 -10.54
N TYR A 281 6.14 0.91 -11.82
CA TYR A 281 6.44 2.29 -12.22
C TYR A 281 5.35 3.28 -11.81
N SER A 282 4.09 2.85 -11.76
CA SER A 282 2.96 3.70 -11.36
C SER A 282 3.15 4.32 -9.97
N LEU A 283 3.82 3.61 -9.05
CA LEU A 283 4.10 4.12 -7.70
C LEU A 283 4.88 5.43 -7.71
N ASN A 284 5.80 5.59 -8.67
CA ASN A 284 6.53 6.83 -8.86
C ASN A 284 5.62 7.98 -9.30
N ILE A 285 4.72 7.72 -10.25
CA ILE A 285 3.76 8.72 -10.75
C ILE A 285 2.79 9.11 -9.63
N ILE A 286 2.18 8.12 -8.99
CA ILE A 286 1.25 8.32 -7.87
C ILE A 286 1.89 9.13 -6.74
N LYS A 287 3.16 8.84 -6.40
CA LYS A 287 3.90 9.63 -5.40
C LYS A 287 4.06 11.08 -5.83
N LYS A 288 4.43 11.34 -7.09
CA LYS A 288 4.59 12.70 -7.63
C LYS A 288 3.28 13.50 -7.65
N GLU A 289 2.17 12.81 -7.91
CA GLU A 289 0.83 13.40 -7.88
C GLU A 289 0.23 13.50 -6.46
N GLY A 290 0.99 13.16 -5.42
CA GLY A 290 0.53 13.26 -4.02
C GLY A 290 -0.53 12.24 -3.63
N LEU A 291 -0.75 11.20 -4.44
CA LEU A 291 -1.75 10.15 -4.20
C LEU A 291 -1.20 8.96 -3.40
N LEU A 292 0.12 8.86 -3.23
CA LEU A 292 0.73 7.81 -2.42
C LEU A 292 0.42 8.07 -0.95
N ASN A 293 -0.13 7.06 -0.26
CA ASN A 293 -0.43 7.11 1.16
C ASN A 293 -0.56 5.66 1.70
N ILE A 294 -0.83 5.52 2.99
CA ILE A 294 -0.97 4.21 3.65
C ILE A 294 -2.18 3.44 3.11
N ASP A 295 -3.28 4.12 2.74
CA ASP A 295 -4.44 3.48 2.15
C ASP A 295 -4.07 2.79 0.83
N LEU A 296 -3.34 3.47 -0.06
CA LEU A 296 -2.81 2.89 -1.29
C LEU A 296 -1.86 1.72 -1.02
N LEU A 297 -0.94 1.86 -0.06
CA LEU A 297 -0.01 0.78 0.29
C LEU A 297 -0.75 -0.49 0.75
N ASN A 298 -1.90 -0.36 1.41
CA ASN A 298 -2.76 -1.51 1.77
C ASN A 298 -3.51 -2.11 0.58
N LEU A 299 -3.67 -1.38 -0.52
CA LEU A 299 -4.33 -1.85 -1.75
C LEU A 299 -3.35 -2.57 -2.70
N LEU A 300 -2.04 -2.38 -2.52
CA LEU A 300 -0.99 -3.07 -3.29
C LEU A 300 -1.03 -4.59 -3.08
N PRO A 301 -0.43 -5.37 -3.99
CA PRO A 301 -0.27 -6.80 -3.80
C PRO A 301 0.74 -7.07 -2.67
N ILE A 302 0.26 -7.13 -1.43
CA ILE A 302 1.06 -7.33 -0.20
C ILE A 302 0.85 -8.72 0.43
N GLU A 303 0.01 -9.55 -0.18
CA GLU A 303 -0.24 -10.93 0.24
C GLU A 303 0.27 -11.90 -0.83
N LYS A 304 0.89 -13.02 -0.44
CA LYS A 304 1.36 -14.01 -1.43
C LYS A 304 0.22 -14.91 -1.89
N LEU A 305 -0.02 -14.93 -3.21
CA LEU A 305 -0.98 -15.83 -3.85
C LEU A 305 -0.24 -16.80 -4.80
N GLU A 306 0.54 -17.72 -4.23
CA GLU A 306 1.48 -18.60 -4.95
C GLU A 306 0.88 -19.39 -6.13
N ARG A 307 -0.43 -19.69 -6.09
CA ARG A 307 -1.13 -20.42 -7.17
C ARG A 307 -1.52 -19.54 -8.36
N ASN A 308 -1.39 -18.22 -8.25
CA ASN A 308 -1.74 -17.26 -9.30
C ASN A 308 -0.45 -16.62 -9.85
N SER A 309 0.11 -17.20 -10.92
CA SER A 309 1.37 -16.73 -11.53
C SER A 309 1.27 -15.29 -12.06
N PHE A 310 0.10 -14.90 -12.60
CA PHE A 310 -0.16 -13.53 -13.04
C PHE A 310 -0.04 -12.54 -11.87
N TYR A 311 -0.74 -12.81 -10.77
CA TYR A 311 -0.65 -11.99 -9.56
C TYR A 311 0.77 -11.95 -9.00
N MET A 312 1.45 -13.10 -8.94
CA MET A 312 2.80 -13.18 -8.41
C MET A 312 3.83 -12.39 -9.23
N SER A 313 3.65 -12.28 -10.55
CA SER A 313 4.49 -11.41 -11.41
C SER A 313 4.40 -9.94 -10.98
N ILE A 314 3.17 -9.47 -10.71
CA ILE A 314 2.91 -8.09 -10.28
C ILE A 314 3.39 -7.89 -8.83
N TYR A 315 3.09 -8.83 -7.93
CA TYR A 315 3.58 -8.85 -6.55
C TYR A 315 5.10 -8.68 -6.47
N ASN A 316 5.85 -9.48 -7.24
CA ASN A 316 7.31 -9.43 -7.24
C ASN A 316 7.82 -8.09 -7.78
N SER A 317 7.25 -7.60 -8.89
CA SER A 317 7.65 -6.31 -9.47
C SER A 317 7.38 -5.14 -8.52
N VAL A 318 6.24 -5.14 -7.83
CA VAL A 318 5.91 -4.14 -6.80
C VAL A 318 6.85 -4.26 -5.59
N LYS A 319 7.14 -5.48 -5.15
CA LYS A 319 8.09 -5.74 -4.05
C LYS A 319 9.47 -5.18 -4.35
N ASP A 320 10.00 -5.45 -5.54
CA ASP A 320 11.30 -4.96 -5.98
C ASP A 320 11.31 -3.42 -6.11
N ALA A 321 10.21 -2.85 -6.60
CA ALA A 321 10.05 -1.40 -6.66
C ALA A 321 10.05 -0.74 -5.28
N ILE A 322 9.33 -1.31 -4.30
CA ILE A 322 9.29 -0.80 -2.92
C ILE A 322 10.66 -0.94 -2.24
N LYS A 323 11.39 -2.03 -2.47
CA LYS A 323 12.75 -2.19 -1.93
C LYS A 323 13.71 -1.15 -2.48
N SER A 324 13.62 -0.88 -3.77
CA SER A 324 14.60 -0.05 -4.49
C SER A 324 14.32 1.46 -4.43
N ASN A 325 13.13 1.87 -3.99
CA ASN A 325 12.68 3.27 -4.05
C ASN A 325 12.08 3.74 -2.74
N SER A 326 12.06 5.07 -2.56
CA SER A 326 11.49 5.69 -1.36
C SER A 326 9.97 5.76 -1.43
N TYR A 327 9.28 4.66 -1.12
CA TYR A 327 7.80 4.57 -1.13
C TYR A 327 7.15 4.36 0.24
N ILE A 328 7.92 4.05 1.28
CA ILE A 328 7.36 3.85 2.62
C ILE A 328 7.33 5.18 3.39
N PRO A 329 6.17 5.62 3.91
CA PRO A 329 6.07 6.86 4.66
C PRO A 329 6.74 6.74 6.03
N THR A 330 7.40 7.82 6.43
CA THR A 330 8.10 7.96 7.71
C THR A 330 7.24 8.73 8.70
N ASN A 331 7.60 8.68 9.99
CA ASN A 331 7.01 9.52 11.04
C ASN A 331 7.19 11.04 10.82
N THR A 332 8.05 11.46 9.89
CA THR A 332 8.26 12.88 9.52
C THR A 332 7.37 13.35 8.37
N GLY A 333 6.56 12.46 7.78
CA GLY A 333 5.74 12.75 6.60
C GLY A 333 6.49 12.64 5.26
N SER A 334 7.81 12.40 5.29
CA SER A 334 8.61 12.08 4.10
C SER A 334 8.56 10.58 3.77
N TYR A 335 9.15 10.18 2.63
CA TYR A 335 9.27 8.78 2.21
C TYR A 335 10.72 8.32 2.18
N ASN A 336 11.00 7.08 2.56
CA ASN A 336 12.35 6.51 2.53
C ASN A 336 12.37 5.09 1.96
N THR A 337 13.57 4.61 1.61
CA THR A 337 13.82 3.23 1.18
C THR A 337 13.77 2.28 2.37
N VAL A 338 13.45 1.01 2.11
CA VAL A 338 13.38 -0.06 3.12
C VAL A 338 14.66 -0.13 3.97
N ASP A 339 15.82 0.04 3.35
CA ASP A 339 17.12 -0.07 4.00
C ASP A 339 17.41 1.00 5.05
N ASN A 340 16.62 2.09 5.10
CA ASN A 340 16.81 3.19 6.04
C ASN A 340 15.75 3.21 7.16
N LEU A 341 14.87 2.21 7.20
CA LEU A 341 13.67 2.22 8.03
C LEU A 341 13.72 1.23 9.19
N LEU A 342 13.09 1.64 10.28
CA LEU A 342 12.77 0.80 11.44
C LEU A 342 11.28 0.94 11.77
N LEU A 343 10.71 -0.13 12.31
CA LEU A 343 9.36 -0.11 12.85
C LEU A 343 9.42 -0.22 14.38
N SER A 344 8.56 0.50 15.10
CA SER A 344 8.39 0.34 16.55
C SER A 344 6.92 0.47 16.90
N ARG A 345 6.46 -0.33 17.87
CA ARG A 345 5.14 -0.17 18.49
C ARG A 345 5.15 0.82 19.64
N SER A 346 6.31 1.07 20.23
CA SER A 346 6.45 1.98 21.36
C SER A 346 6.57 3.41 20.85
N LYS A 347 5.56 4.22 21.20
CA LYS A 347 5.53 5.65 20.89
C LYS A 347 6.62 6.38 21.68
N GLU A 348 6.90 5.90 22.88
CA GLU A 348 7.97 6.37 23.76
C GLU A 348 9.32 6.24 23.03
N LEU A 349 9.64 5.07 22.47
CA LEU A 349 10.87 4.89 21.69
C LEU A 349 10.93 5.79 20.46
N THR A 350 9.83 5.90 19.70
CA THR A 350 9.84 6.72 18.48
C THR A 350 9.98 8.20 18.76
N ASN A 351 9.55 8.66 19.94
CA ASN A 351 9.72 10.04 20.39
C ASN A 351 11.10 10.26 21.01
N LEU A 352 11.64 9.28 21.72
CA LEU A 352 12.92 9.35 22.41
C LEU A 352 14.10 9.36 21.44
N LEU A 353 14.03 8.59 20.35
CA LEU A 353 15.18 8.35 19.47
C LEU A 353 15.13 9.20 18.21
N SER A 354 16.15 10.06 18.07
CA SER A 354 16.37 10.88 16.89
C SER A 354 16.96 10.08 15.72
N SER A 355 16.95 10.64 14.51
CA SER A 355 17.59 10.01 13.35
C SER A 355 19.08 9.72 13.54
N GLN A 356 19.81 10.57 14.30
CA GLN A 356 21.22 10.34 14.64
C GLN A 356 21.38 9.12 15.56
N ASP A 357 20.41 8.88 16.43
CA ASP A 357 20.41 7.72 17.35
C ASP A 357 20.16 6.43 16.60
N LEU A 358 19.22 6.46 15.66
CA LEU A 358 18.96 5.31 14.79
C LEU A 358 20.19 4.98 13.95
N GLU A 359 20.93 5.99 13.48
CA GLU A 359 22.13 5.79 12.67
C GLU A 359 23.29 5.23 13.51
N GLN A 360 23.46 5.74 14.74
CA GLN A 360 24.44 5.21 15.68
C GLN A 360 24.12 3.75 16.06
N LEU A 361 22.86 3.47 16.41
CA LEU A 361 22.47 2.19 16.97
C LEU A 361 22.20 1.14 15.90
N TRP A 362 21.55 1.45 14.78
CA TRP A 362 21.10 0.46 13.79
C TRP A 362 21.52 0.74 12.34
N LYS A 363 22.24 1.84 12.06
CA LYS A 363 22.57 2.24 10.68
C LYS A 363 21.30 2.45 9.83
N LYS A 364 20.31 3.09 10.46
CA LYS A 364 18.99 3.43 9.89
C LYS A 364 18.71 4.88 10.24
N THR A 365 17.87 5.57 9.48
CA THR A 365 17.69 7.02 9.66
C THR A 365 16.30 7.40 10.12
N ASN A 366 15.28 6.55 9.92
CA ASN A 366 13.90 6.95 10.17
C ASN A 366 13.05 5.82 10.76
N TRP A 367 12.06 6.24 11.58
CA TRP A 367 10.92 5.40 11.91
C TRP A 367 9.90 5.44 10.78
N ILE A 368 9.25 4.30 10.58
CA ILE A 368 8.03 4.21 9.77
C ILE A 368 6.91 5.03 10.43
N GLU A 369 6.00 5.55 9.62
CA GLU A 369 4.80 6.24 10.10
C GLU A 369 4.03 5.39 11.14
N ALA A 370 3.64 6.03 12.24
CA ALA A 370 3.16 5.37 13.46
C ALA A 370 1.75 4.77 13.36
N SER A 371 0.95 5.14 12.37
CA SER A 371 -0.34 4.51 12.07
C SER A 371 -0.22 3.15 11.38
N ILE A 372 0.98 2.76 10.94
CA ILE A 372 1.25 1.40 10.46
C ILE A 372 1.38 0.44 11.66
N THR A 373 0.23 -0.04 12.16
CA THR A 373 0.13 -0.89 13.36
C THR A 373 -0.55 -2.22 13.09
N GLN A 374 -0.45 -3.14 14.06
CA GLN A 374 -1.16 -4.42 14.03
C GLN A 374 -2.68 -4.24 13.94
N ASP A 375 -3.23 -3.19 14.56
CA ASP A 375 -4.67 -3.00 14.67
C ASP A 375 -5.25 -2.27 13.45
N LYS A 376 -4.49 -1.33 12.86
CA LYS A 376 -4.96 -0.51 11.73
C LYS A 376 -4.61 -1.11 10.38
N THR A 377 -3.40 -1.63 10.22
CA THR A 377 -2.87 -2.10 8.94
C THR A 377 -2.11 -3.43 9.08
N PRO A 378 -2.74 -4.49 9.65
CA PRO A 378 -2.06 -5.74 9.97
C PRO A 378 -1.35 -6.37 8.78
N LYS A 379 -1.98 -6.39 7.61
CA LYS A 379 -1.44 -7.00 6.38
C LYS A 379 -0.21 -6.25 5.87
N LEU A 380 -0.30 -4.91 5.81
CA LEU A 380 0.83 -4.07 5.40
C LEU A 380 1.99 -4.21 6.38
N ARG A 381 1.73 -4.13 7.70
CA ARG A 381 2.74 -4.32 8.72
C ARG A 381 3.45 -5.67 8.58
N ASP A 382 2.70 -6.75 8.41
CA ASP A 382 3.26 -8.09 8.23
C ASP A 382 4.10 -8.18 6.96
N TYR A 383 3.66 -7.58 5.85
CA TYR A 383 4.42 -7.50 4.61
C TYR A 383 5.75 -6.74 4.80
N LEU A 384 5.73 -5.59 5.46
CA LEU A 384 6.94 -4.80 5.73
C LEU A 384 7.98 -5.60 6.54
N ILE A 385 7.53 -6.32 7.58
CA ILE A 385 8.44 -7.09 8.45
C ILE A 385 8.91 -8.37 7.75
N LYS A 386 7.97 -9.20 7.28
CA LYS A 386 8.27 -10.56 6.81
C LYS A 386 8.82 -10.59 5.40
N GLU A 387 8.34 -9.72 4.52
CA GLU A 387 8.66 -9.76 3.09
C GLU A 387 9.72 -8.73 2.69
N LEU A 388 9.70 -7.55 3.31
CA LEU A 388 10.70 -6.50 3.07
C LEU A 388 11.85 -6.53 4.07
N GLY A 389 11.73 -7.26 5.19
CA GLY A 389 12.81 -7.43 6.16
C GLY A 389 13.03 -6.21 7.06
N ILE A 390 11.99 -5.39 7.28
CA ILE A 390 12.09 -4.24 8.17
C ILE A 390 12.11 -4.73 9.62
N ASP A 391 13.14 -4.31 10.35
CA ASP A 391 13.30 -4.66 11.76
C ASP A 391 12.28 -3.92 12.63
N GLU A 392 11.55 -4.69 13.43
CA GLU A 392 10.76 -4.16 14.53
C GLU A 392 11.63 -4.02 15.79
N ILE A 393 11.77 -2.79 16.27
CA ILE A 393 12.53 -2.43 17.46
C ILE A 393 11.58 -2.33 18.65
N THR A 394 11.90 -3.08 19.70
CA THR A 394 11.23 -3.03 21.00
C THR A 394 12.12 -2.34 22.03
N PHE A 395 11.54 -1.94 23.16
CA PHE A 395 12.30 -1.36 24.27
C PHE A 395 13.41 -2.30 24.75
N GLU A 396 13.15 -3.61 24.71
CA GLU A 396 14.15 -4.63 24.99
C GLU A 396 15.35 -4.58 24.01
N LYS A 397 15.10 -4.53 22.70
CA LYS A 397 16.16 -4.45 21.69
C LYS A 397 16.98 -3.16 21.85
N PHE A 398 16.31 -2.05 22.15
CA PHE A 398 16.97 -0.78 22.46
C PHE A 398 17.83 -0.87 23.73
N ALA A 399 17.26 -1.37 24.84
CA ALA A 399 17.94 -1.52 26.13
C ALA A 399 19.19 -2.40 26.03
N ARG A 400 19.19 -3.42 25.18
CA ARG A 400 20.38 -4.25 24.92
C ARG A 400 21.48 -3.48 24.19
N LYS A 401 21.14 -2.50 23.34
CA LYS A 401 22.06 -1.86 22.41
C LYS A 401 22.70 -0.58 22.91
N ILE A 402 22.07 0.14 23.84
CA ILE A 402 22.65 1.33 24.46
C ILE A 402 23.87 0.98 25.33
N ASP A 403 24.71 1.94 25.66
CA ASP A 403 25.85 1.81 26.56
C ASP A 403 26.20 3.17 27.17
N GLU A 404 27.24 3.20 28.01
CA GLU A 404 27.73 4.43 28.66
C GLU A 404 28.12 5.49 27.61
N ASP A 405 28.80 5.09 26.53
CA ASP A 405 29.22 5.99 25.45
C ASP A 405 28.03 6.61 24.70
N PHE A 406 26.95 5.87 24.48
CA PHE A 406 25.71 6.39 23.92
C PHE A 406 25.04 7.39 24.87
N LEU A 407 24.93 7.03 26.15
CA LEU A 407 24.23 7.85 27.15
C LEU A 407 24.99 9.13 27.50
N GLN A 408 26.32 9.10 27.50
CA GLN A 408 27.15 10.28 27.80
C GLN A 408 26.98 11.39 26.75
N LYS A 409 26.56 11.04 25.53
CA LYS A 409 26.26 12.01 24.45
C LYS A 409 24.87 12.66 24.61
N LYS A 410 24.09 12.25 25.62
CA LYS A 410 22.73 12.75 25.86
C LYS A 410 22.71 13.86 26.88
N ASP A 411 21.86 14.84 26.62
CA ASP A 411 21.57 15.90 27.57
C ASP A 411 20.64 15.41 28.69
N ASP A 412 20.49 16.23 29.72
CA ASP A 412 19.67 15.89 30.87
C ASP A 412 18.18 15.83 30.52
N GLU A 413 17.69 16.60 29.53
CA GLU A 413 16.29 16.57 29.09
C GLU A 413 15.94 15.21 28.45
N TRP A 414 16.81 14.72 27.58
CA TRP A 414 16.69 13.40 26.98
C TRP A 414 16.72 12.31 28.05
N LEU A 415 17.63 12.41 29.02
CA LEU A 415 17.73 11.44 30.12
C LEU A 415 16.49 11.45 31.02
N ILE A 416 15.88 12.61 31.27
CA ILE A 416 14.59 12.71 31.97
C ILE A 416 13.51 11.93 31.20
N GLN A 417 13.42 12.10 29.88
CA GLN A 417 12.47 11.36 29.05
C GLN A 417 12.76 9.85 29.06
N PHE A 418 14.03 9.46 28.99
CA PHE A 418 14.47 8.07 29.09
C PHE A 418 14.08 7.44 30.43
N TYR A 419 14.42 8.05 31.57
CA TYR A 419 14.02 7.52 32.89
C TYR A 419 12.51 7.48 33.05
N SER A 420 11.79 8.50 32.55
CA SER A 420 10.33 8.50 32.56
C SER A 420 9.77 7.31 31.78
N SER A 421 10.32 7.00 30.60
CA SER A 421 9.88 5.85 29.79
C SER A 421 10.18 4.49 30.43
N LEU A 422 11.17 4.40 31.33
CA LEU A 422 11.51 3.16 32.03
C LEU A 422 10.50 2.76 33.12
N THR A 423 9.63 3.68 33.56
CA THR A 423 8.58 3.40 34.55
C THR A 423 7.63 2.28 34.12
N GLU A 424 7.39 2.14 32.82
CA GLU A 424 6.53 1.11 32.25
C GLU A 424 7.32 -0.15 31.81
N GLN A 425 8.63 -0.18 32.07
CA GLN A 425 9.56 -1.21 31.56
C GLN A 425 10.17 -2.06 32.68
N ASP A 426 9.46 -2.27 33.79
CA ASP A 426 9.89 -3.05 34.96
C ASP A 426 10.47 -4.44 34.60
N ALA A 427 9.95 -5.07 33.54
CA ALA A 427 10.43 -6.37 33.07
C ALA A 427 11.92 -6.36 32.67
N LEU A 428 12.50 -5.20 32.35
CA LEU A 428 13.91 -5.06 32.00
C LEU A 428 14.86 -5.09 33.21
N PHE A 429 14.31 -4.94 34.43
CA PHE A 429 15.04 -4.92 35.70
C PHE A 429 14.86 -6.19 36.54
N ARG A 430 13.95 -7.08 36.14
CA ARG A 430 13.64 -8.31 36.87
C ARG A 430 14.28 -9.52 36.20
N ASP A 431 14.82 -10.41 37.02
CA ASP A 431 15.22 -11.75 36.57
C ASP A 431 14.01 -12.67 36.55
N SER A 432 14.01 -13.61 35.61
CA SER A 432 13.05 -14.70 35.53
C SER A 432 13.79 -16.01 35.28
N PRO A 433 13.18 -17.18 35.53
CA PRO A 433 13.85 -18.47 35.40
C PRO A 433 14.57 -18.69 34.05
N ASN A 434 14.08 -18.05 32.98
CA ASN A 434 14.59 -18.22 31.62
C ASN A 434 15.20 -16.94 31.03
N LYS A 435 15.26 -15.83 31.77
CA LYS A 435 15.72 -14.54 31.24
C LYS A 435 16.30 -13.68 32.34
N LYS A 436 17.58 -13.35 32.22
CA LYS A 436 18.25 -12.36 33.06
C LYS A 436 17.80 -10.95 32.71
N SER A 437 17.78 -10.10 33.72
CA SER A 437 17.57 -8.65 33.60
C SER A 437 18.59 -8.03 32.63
N ILE A 438 18.16 -7.00 31.91
CA ILE A 438 18.99 -6.33 30.90
C ILE A 438 19.59 -5.05 31.45
N LEU A 439 18.83 -4.30 32.25
CA LEU A 439 19.19 -2.97 32.71
C LEU A 439 19.69 -2.94 34.16
N LYS A 440 19.40 -3.97 34.96
CA LYS A 440 19.69 -4.04 36.40
C LYS A 440 21.16 -3.71 36.74
N HIS A 441 22.09 -4.30 35.99
CA HIS A 441 23.53 -4.13 36.18
C HIS A 441 24.18 -3.24 35.12
N LYS A 442 23.38 -2.64 34.23
CA LYS A 442 23.89 -1.79 33.17
C LYS A 442 24.07 -0.37 33.69
N LYS A 443 25.19 0.27 33.38
CA LYS A 443 25.46 1.65 33.78
C LYS A 443 24.59 2.62 32.99
N ILE A 444 23.40 2.90 33.52
CA ILE A 444 22.41 3.73 32.84
C ILE A 444 21.97 4.93 33.67
N ILE A 445 22.36 5.01 34.95
CA ILE A 445 21.96 6.07 35.85
C ILE A 445 23.06 7.12 35.95
N LYS A 446 22.75 8.33 35.53
CA LYS A 446 23.67 9.48 35.55
C LYS A 446 23.76 10.09 36.95
N LEU A 447 24.97 10.23 37.44
CA LEU A 447 25.31 10.72 38.77
C LEU A 447 25.57 12.24 38.77
N ASP A 448 25.70 12.81 39.96
CA ASP A 448 26.03 14.22 40.18
C ASP A 448 27.42 14.63 39.68
N ASP A 449 28.35 13.68 39.57
CA ASP A 449 29.68 13.85 38.99
C ASP A 449 29.72 13.67 37.44
N GLU A 450 28.55 13.60 36.80
CA GLU A 450 28.34 13.35 35.36
C GLU A 450 28.72 11.93 34.88
N SER A 451 29.19 11.04 35.75
CA SER A 451 29.46 9.64 35.41
C SER A 451 28.17 8.79 35.41
N PHE A 452 28.27 7.55 34.91
CA PHE A 452 27.15 6.61 34.92
C PHE A 452 27.40 5.42 35.84
N ALA A 453 26.37 5.02 36.58
CA ALA A 453 26.37 3.84 37.44
C ALA A 453 25.21 2.89 37.09
N SER A 454 25.39 1.62 37.46
CA SER A 454 24.30 0.66 37.46
C SER A 454 23.42 0.88 38.67
N LEU A 455 22.17 0.41 38.58
CA LEU A 455 21.26 0.47 39.70
C LEU A 455 21.66 -0.53 40.79
N TYR A 456 22.06 -1.74 40.39
CA TYR A 456 22.52 -2.80 41.27
C TYR A 456 23.91 -3.32 40.89
N ASP A 457 24.66 -3.80 41.89
CA ASP A 457 25.91 -4.55 41.71
C ASP A 457 25.63 -6.01 41.30
N GLU A 458 26.69 -6.80 41.06
CA GLU A 458 26.55 -8.23 40.68
C GLU A 458 25.91 -9.11 41.78
N ASN A 459 25.82 -8.61 43.01
CA ASN A 459 25.22 -9.27 44.17
C ASN A 459 23.81 -8.72 44.49
N ASP A 460 23.19 -8.00 43.55
CA ASP A 460 21.86 -7.39 43.69
C ASP A 460 21.73 -6.34 44.80
N ARG A 461 22.83 -5.69 45.17
CA ARG A 461 22.86 -4.58 46.13
C ARG A 461 22.72 -3.25 45.39
N LEU A 462 21.86 -2.38 45.90
CA LEU A 462 21.66 -1.04 45.35
C LEU A 462 22.96 -0.24 45.41
N GLN A 463 23.39 0.36 44.30
CA GLN A 463 24.66 1.12 44.22
C GLN A 463 24.49 2.64 44.32
N ILE A 464 23.27 3.15 44.18
CA ILE A 464 23.00 4.57 44.03
C ILE A 464 22.08 5.10 45.13
N TYR A 465 22.24 6.37 45.44
CA TYR A 465 21.52 7.04 46.52
C TYR A 465 20.93 8.38 46.07
N LYS A 466 19.98 8.90 46.85
CA LYS A 466 19.44 10.26 46.67
C LYS A 466 20.52 11.31 47.01
N PRO A 467 20.61 12.42 46.25
CA PRO A 467 21.58 13.47 46.53
C PRO A 467 21.26 14.17 47.84
N ILE A 468 22.31 14.51 48.58
CA ILE A 468 22.26 15.30 49.81
C ILE A 468 22.91 16.67 49.60
N LYS A 469 22.69 17.61 50.53
CA LYS A 469 23.26 18.98 50.42
C LYS A 469 24.78 19.01 50.59
N GLU A 470 25.33 18.06 51.34
CA GLU A 470 26.76 17.89 51.58
C GLU A 470 27.33 16.90 50.56
N LYS A 471 28.63 16.97 50.26
CA LYS A 471 29.26 16.00 49.37
C LYS A 471 29.29 14.62 50.03
N SER A 472 28.80 13.59 49.32
CA SER A 472 28.87 12.18 49.75
C SER A 472 29.93 11.45 48.92
N ASP A 473 30.57 10.44 49.52
CA ASP A 473 31.43 9.47 48.82
C ASP A 473 30.60 8.38 48.15
N PHE A 474 29.33 8.23 48.55
CA PHE A 474 28.40 7.37 47.84
C PHE A 474 28.00 7.97 46.50
N LYS A 475 27.73 7.11 45.52
CA LYS A 475 27.24 7.49 44.21
C LYS A 475 25.83 8.07 44.33
N THR A 476 25.67 9.37 44.10
CA THR A 476 24.35 10.01 44.19
C THR A 476 23.79 10.36 42.81
N ILE A 477 22.47 10.19 42.65
CA ILE A 477 21.78 10.52 41.41
C ILE A 477 21.83 12.03 41.20
N LYS A 478 22.08 12.47 39.96
CA LYS A 478 22.02 13.90 39.62
C LYS A 478 20.64 14.47 39.98
N LYS A 479 20.65 15.52 40.80
CA LYS A 479 19.46 16.07 41.48
C LYS A 479 18.28 16.37 40.56
N ILE A 480 18.53 16.87 39.36
CA ILE A 480 17.50 17.26 38.39
C ILE A 480 16.54 16.10 38.04
N PHE A 481 17.01 14.85 38.06
CA PHE A 481 16.20 13.67 37.74
C PHE A 481 15.19 13.30 38.83
N LEU A 482 15.40 13.78 40.06
CA LEU A 482 14.47 13.61 41.19
C LEU A 482 13.58 14.84 41.41
N GLU A 483 13.91 15.99 40.80
CA GLU A 483 13.08 17.19 40.83
C GLU A 483 12.00 17.19 39.74
N ASN A 484 12.27 16.49 38.63
CA ASN A 484 11.28 16.29 37.59
C ASN A 484 10.27 15.20 37.99
N LYS A 485 8.97 15.58 38.02
CA LYS A 485 7.87 14.72 38.48
C LYS A 485 7.73 13.40 37.71
N HIS A 486 8.12 13.35 36.44
CA HIS A 486 7.96 12.15 35.62
C HIS A 486 9.12 11.17 35.80
N SER A 487 10.37 11.66 35.77
CA SER A 487 11.53 10.78 35.98
C SER A 487 11.66 10.32 37.43
N GLN A 488 11.22 11.13 38.40
CA GLN A 488 11.24 10.78 39.82
C GLN A 488 10.50 9.46 40.10
N ILE A 489 9.39 9.21 39.41
CA ILE A 489 8.57 7.99 39.60
C ILE A 489 9.40 6.73 39.37
N PHE A 490 10.28 6.72 38.36
CA PHE A 490 11.16 5.58 38.09
C PHE A 490 12.08 5.28 39.29
N PHE A 491 12.68 6.32 39.88
CA PHE A 491 13.57 6.17 41.02
C PHE A 491 12.82 5.81 42.31
N GLU A 492 11.59 6.27 42.48
CA GLU A 492 10.73 5.90 43.61
C GLU A 492 10.34 4.42 43.57
N ASN A 493 10.06 3.88 42.38
CA ASN A 493 9.73 2.46 42.19
C ASN A 493 10.88 1.52 42.60
N HIS A 494 12.13 2.01 42.65
CA HIS A 494 13.31 1.23 43.01
C HIS A 494 13.78 1.46 44.45
N VAL A 495 12.97 2.13 45.28
CA VAL A 495 13.17 2.30 46.74
C VAL A 495 14.54 2.92 47.09
N ILE A 496 14.96 3.91 46.30
CA ILE A 496 16.26 4.57 46.50
C ILE A 496 16.23 5.45 47.74
N THR A 497 17.20 5.28 48.64
CA THR A 497 17.30 5.95 49.93
C THR A 497 18.36 7.07 49.92
N TYR A 498 18.36 7.91 50.96
CA TYR A 498 19.46 8.85 51.19
C TYR A 498 20.67 8.11 51.77
N PRO A 499 21.90 8.58 51.49
CA PRO A 499 23.10 8.07 52.14
C PRO A 499 22.99 8.17 53.66
N ASP A 500 23.29 7.09 54.38
CA ASP A 500 23.43 7.12 55.83
C ASP A 500 24.87 7.49 56.18
N LYS A 501 25.03 8.63 56.88
CA LYS A 501 26.35 9.18 57.21
C LYS A 501 27.24 8.19 57.98
N PHE A 502 26.64 7.37 58.86
CA PHE A 502 27.39 6.36 59.61
C PHE A 502 27.89 5.22 58.72
N SER A 503 27.04 4.73 57.81
CA SER A 503 27.39 3.72 56.80
C SER A 503 28.51 4.23 55.88
N GLU A 504 28.46 5.51 55.50
CA GLU A 504 29.48 6.16 54.68
C GLU A 504 30.85 6.15 55.38
N LEU A 505 30.88 6.52 56.66
CA LEU A 505 32.08 6.49 57.49
C LEU A 505 32.61 5.06 57.67
N LYS A 506 31.73 4.08 57.84
CA LYS A 506 32.14 2.67 57.96
C LYS A 506 32.74 2.12 56.65
N GLU A 507 32.19 2.50 55.51
CA GLU A 507 32.57 1.93 54.21
C GLU A 507 33.79 2.62 53.61
N PHE A 508 33.82 3.95 53.59
CA PHE A 508 34.88 4.72 52.92
C PHE A 508 35.98 5.18 53.86
N VAL A 509 35.71 5.41 55.14
CA VAL A 509 36.73 5.89 56.08
C VAL A 509 37.34 4.71 56.85
N TYR A 510 36.54 4.01 57.66
CA TYR A 510 37.03 2.94 58.53
C TYR A 510 37.81 1.84 57.79
N THR A 511 37.35 1.44 56.60
CA THR A 511 38.02 0.39 55.80
C THR A 511 39.47 0.73 55.46
N LYS A 512 39.81 2.01 55.27
CA LYS A 512 41.18 2.48 54.98
C LYS A 512 42.13 2.30 56.16
N TYR A 513 41.60 2.37 57.39
CA TYR A 513 42.37 2.27 58.64
C TYR A 513 42.35 0.88 59.27
N LYS A 514 41.68 -0.10 58.63
CA LYS A 514 41.56 -1.47 59.14
C LYS A 514 42.83 -2.30 58.95
N THR A 515 43.67 -1.95 57.98
CA THR A 515 44.92 -2.67 57.67
C THR A 515 46.10 -2.05 58.39
N SER A 516 47.08 -2.88 58.80
CA SER A 516 48.29 -2.42 59.49
C SER A 516 49.27 -1.62 58.62
N ASP A 517 49.07 -1.62 57.30
CA ASP A 517 49.85 -0.87 56.33
C ASP A 517 48.97 0.25 55.74
N ILE A 518 49.03 1.44 56.35
CA ILE A 518 48.17 2.58 56.02
C ILE A 518 48.92 3.46 55.01
N ASN A 519 48.45 3.47 53.76
CA ASN A 519 49.01 4.31 52.69
C ASN A 519 47.98 5.37 52.26
N ILE A 520 47.85 6.42 53.06
CA ILE A 520 46.88 7.51 52.88
C ILE A 520 47.65 8.83 52.87
N SER A 521 47.29 9.76 51.97
CA SER A 521 47.89 11.10 51.93
C SER A 521 47.50 11.93 53.17
N PHE A 522 48.29 12.94 53.51
CA PHE A 522 47.96 13.80 54.66
C PHE A 522 46.64 14.55 54.44
N GLU A 523 46.38 14.99 53.20
CA GLU A 523 45.13 15.67 52.82
C GLU A 523 43.91 14.77 52.97
N GLU A 524 44.03 13.49 52.59
CA GLU A 524 42.96 12.51 52.71
C GLU A 524 42.72 12.10 54.18
N TYR A 525 43.80 11.98 54.97
CA TYR A 525 43.71 11.79 56.41
C TYR A 525 42.99 12.95 57.11
N GLU A 526 43.34 14.20 56.76
CA GLU A 526 42.69 15.39 57.29
C GLU A 526 41.20 15.42 56.92
N HIS A 527 40.87 15.10 55.67
CA HIS A 527 39.47 14.98 55.21
C HIS A 527 38.68 13.91 56.00
N ASP A 528 39.25 12.73 56.18
CA ASP A 528 38.64 11.62 56.92
C ASP A 528 38.36 12.02 58.38
N ILE A 529 39.30 12.70 59.06
CA ILE A 529 39.13 13.21 60.43
C ILE A 529 38.01 14.26 60.50
N TYR A 530 37.98 15.22 59.57
CA TYR A 530 36.90 16.21 59.52
C TYR A 530 35.54 15.54 59.34
N LYS A 531 35.47 14.49 58.53
CA LYS A 531 34.25 13.73 58.29
C LYS A 531 33.79 13.01 59.55
N ILE A 532 34.68 12.32 60.26
CA ILE A 532 34.40 11.67 61.56
C ILE A 532 33.86 12.69 62.57
N ILE A 533 34.52 13.84 62.73
CA ILE A 533 34.10 14.89 63.65
C ILE A 533 32.74 15.46 63.25
N SER A 534 32.53 15.73 61.96
CA SER A 534 31.25 16.26 61.48
C SER A 534 30.09 15.32 61.79
N ILE A 535 30.28 14.00 61.62
CA ILE A 535 29.25 13.00 61.88
C ILE A 535 29.03 12.86 63.39
N TYR A 536 30.10 12.77 64.18
CA TYR A 536 30.02 12.68 65.63
C TYR A 536 29.35 13.90 66.28
N SER A 537 29.55 15.08 65.70
CA SER A 537 28.95 16.34 66.15
C SER A 537 27.45 16.48 65.82
N THR A 538 26.90 15.62 64.95
CA THR A 538 25.46 15.63 64.65
C THR A 538 24.61 15.15 65.83
N ARG A 539 23.31 15.52 65.84
CA ARG A 539 22.31 15.11 66.84
C ARG A 539 21.84 13.64 66.63
N GLU A 540 22.75 12.71 66.40
CA GLU A 540 22.42 11.28 66.38
C GLU A 540 22.31 10.71 67.81
N LYS A 541 21.58 9.59 67.95
CA LYS A 541 21.37 8.88 69.24
C LYS A 541 22.72 8.45 69.85
N ASP A 542 22.82 8.44 71.18
CA ASP A 542 24.04 8.06 71.93
C ASP A 542 24.59 6.67 71.55
N GLU A 543 23.75 5.75 71.11
CA GLU A 543 24.17 4.42 70.64
C GLU A 543 25.05 4.47 69.38
N LYS A 544 24.69 5.29 68.38
CA LYS A 544 25.51 5.45 67.15
C LYS A 544 26.85 6.11 67.46
N LYS A 545 26.88 7.08 68.39
CA LYS A 545 28.13 7.73 68.83
C LYS A 545 29.08 6.74 69.50
N LYS A 546 28.57 5.83 70.33
CA LYS A 546 29.35 4.72 70.90
C LYS A 546 29.87 3.78 69.81
N GLU A 547 29.07 3.51 68.80
CA GLU A 547 29.47 2.66 67.67
C GLU A 547 30.59 3.28 66.83
N ILE A 548 30.57 4.60 66.58
CA ILE A 548 31.67 5.33 65.93
C ILE A 548 32.96 5.22 66.76
N ILE A 549 32.89 5.41 68.07
CA ILE A 549 34.07 5.29 68.94
C ILE A 549 34.63 3.86 68.89
N ASN A 550 33.77 2.84 68.96
CA ASN A 550 34.19 1.44 68.90
C ASN A 550 34.78 1.04 67.54
N LEU A 551 34.43 1.72 66.45
CA LEU A 551 35.03 1.47 65.13
C LEU A 551 36.50 1.88 65.07
N PHE A 552 36.93 2.90 65.82
CA PHE A 552 38.30 3.45 65.74
C PHE A 552 39.13 3.26 67.02
N GLN A 553 38.66 2.43 67.95
CA GLN A 553 39.44 1.86 69.05
C GLN A 553 40.23 0.65 68.56
#